data_AF-A0A7S1XN61-F1
#
_entry.id   AF-A0A7S1XN61-F1
#
_cell.length_a   1.000
_cell.length_b   1.000
_cell.length_c   1.000
_cell.angle_alpha   90.00
_cell.angle_beta   90.00
_cell.angle_gamma   90.00
#
_symmetry.space_group_name_H-M   'P 1'
#
loop_
_entity.id
_entity.type
_entity.pdbx_description
1 polymer ?
#
loop_
_entity_poly.entity_id
_entity_poly.type
_entity_poly.pdbx_seq_one_letter_code
_entity_poly.pdbx_strand_id
1 'polypeptide(L)'
;MLQSGADVKALDPRRDPKKEDSMHRACSAELRPWRNGLGILMNVGAEKLCGRRTRMKWYKVDPERIRAAKQKAVDGGAEFVSTNDILAAFWSRASNANALSMAMNLRGRADGVVDDLAGMYSKNPFWADDGSLKPADIRRSLEAGAPFGCMPVPGFFETLFMRIALTTNWSSFFEELRIDGCEQVRPATHEPTLIKAQAL
;
A
#
# COMPACT_ATOMS: atom_id res chain seq x y z
N MET A 1 -6.46 -16.78 -9.57
CA MET A 1 -5.31 -17.03 -10.46
C MET A 1 -5.09 -18.53 -10.49
N LEU A 2 -5.17 -19.12 -11.66
CA LEU A 2 -4.93 -20.52 -11.96
C LEU A 2 -4.19 -20.51 -13.31
N GLN A 3 -2.98 -21.04 -13.35
CA GLN A 3 -2.31 -21.31 -14.62
C GLN A 3 -2.51 -22.78 -14.94
N SER A 4 -2.70 -23.09 -16.22
CA SER A 4 -2.65 -24.47 -16.69
C SER A 4 -1.27 -25.02 -16.33
N GLY A 5 -1.28 -26.16 -15.62
CA GLY A 5 -0.07 -26.79 -15.11
C GLY A 5 0.59 -26.10 -13.92
N ALA A 6 0.07 -24.96 -13.43
CA ALA A 6 0.55 -24.43 -12.16
C ALA A 6 0.08 -25.31 -11.01
N ASP A 7 0.99 -25.54 -10.08
CA ASP A 7 0.71 -26.33 -8.90
C ASP A 7 -0.40 -25.67 -8.08
N VAL A 8 -1.53 -26.36 -7.93
CA VAL A 8 -2.65 -25.87 -7.13
C VAL A 8 -2.25 -26.04 -5.67
N LYS A 9 -1.63 -25.00 -5.13
CA LYS A 9 -1.21 -25.01 -3.73
C LYS A 9 -2.42 -24.82 -2.82
N ALA A 10 -2.74 -25.85 -2.04
CA ALA A 10 -3.69 -25.72 -0.95
C ALA A 10 -3.17 -24.70 0.07
N LEU A 11 -3.99 -23.69 0.38
CA LEU A 11 -3.68 -22.73 1.44
C LEU A 11 -4.19 -23.26 2.78
N ASP A 12 -3.45 -23.00 3.86
CA ASP A 12 -3.87 -23.31 5.23
C ASP A 12 -4.98 -22.34 5.67
N PRO A 13 -6.22 -22.83 5.90
CA PRO A 13 -7.34 -21.98 6.30
C PRO A 13 -7.33 -21.61 7.79
N ARG A 14 -6.44 -22.22 8.61
CA ARG A 14 -6.45 -22.04 10.05
C ARG A 14 -6.00 -20.61 10.41
N ARG A 15 -6.89 -19.90 11.09
CA ARG A 15 -6.61 -18.57 11.64
C ARG A 15 -5.88 -18.70 12.96
N ASP A 16 -4.82 -17.91 13.13
CA ASP A 16 -4.07 -17.82 14.38
C ASP A 16 -4.03 -16.36 14.82
N PRO A 17 -4.69 -15.99 15.93
CA PRO A 17 -4.68 -14.63 16.48
C PRO A 17 -3.28 -14.10 16.75
N LYS A 18 -2.30 -14.96 17.07
CA LYS A 18 -0.91 -14.51 17.32
C LYS A 18 -0.27 -13.91 16.09
N LYS A 19 -0.68 -14.35 14.89
CA LYS A 19 -0.23 -13.78 13.62
C LYS A 19 -0.77 -12.38 13.40
N GLU A 20 -1.98 -12.09 13.88
CA GLU A 20 -2.53 -10.73 13.84
C GLU A 20 -1.71 -9.76 14.68
N ASP A 21 -1.34 -10.16 15.90
CA ASP A 21 -0.47 -9.35 16.77
C ASP A 21 0.92 -9.16 16.17
N SER A 22 1.47 -10.20 15.54
CA SER A 22 2.74 -10.13 14.79
C SER A 22 2.68 -9.10 13.67
N MET A 23 1.61 -9.13 12.85
CA MET A 23 1.38 -8.14 11.81
C MET A 23 1.23 -6.72 12.37
N HIS A 24 0.60 -6.55 13.53
CA HIS A 24 0.50 -5.25 14.19
C HIS A 24 1.86 -4.73 14.65
N ARG A 25 2.71 -5.58 15.25
CA ARG A 25 4.08 -5.20 15.60
C ARG A 25 4.89 -4.81 14.37
N ALA A 26 4.71 -5.52 13.26
CA ALA A 26 5.41 -5.23 12.00
C ALA A 26 5.03 -3.86 11.38
N CYS A 27 3.87 -3.28 11.69
CA CYS A 27 3.42 -2.01 11.10
C CYS A 27 3.07 -0.96 12.17
N SER A 28 3.91 -0.88 13.20
CA SER A 28 3.80 0.04 14.34
C SER A 28 2.49 -0.16 15.12
N ALA A 29 2.50 -1.09 16.07
CA ALA A 29 1.35 -1.41 16.92
C ALA A 29 0.77 -0.17 17.63
N GLU A 30 1.60 0.83 17.89
CA GLU A 30 1.25 2.13 18.49
C GLU A 30 0.24 2.93 17.65
N LEU A 31 0.18 2.72 16.33
CA LEU A 31 -0.81 3.37 15.47
C LEU A 31 -2.20 2.75 15.60
N ARG A 32 -2.36 1.58 16.23
CA ARG A 32 -3.66 0.87 16.30
C ARG A 32 -4.72 1.65 17.08
N PRO A 33 -4.47 2.15 18.31
CA PRO A 33 -5.45 2.96 19.03
C PRO A 33 -5.81 4.24 18.26
N TRP A 34 -4.83 4.86 17.63
CA TRP A 34 -5.03 6.06 16.82
C TRP A 34 -5.90 5.81 15.57
N ARG A 35 -5.63 4.73 14.81
CA ARG A 35 -6.43 4.35 13.62
C ARG A 35 -7.90 4.10 13.93
N ASN A 36 -8.17 3.57 15.12
CA ASN A 36 -9.53 3.29 15.59
C ASN A 36 -10.07 4.43 16.48
N GLY A 37 -9.33 5.53 16.60
CA GLY A 37 -9.66 6.64 17.48
C GLY A 37 -10.71 7.57 16.87
N LEU A 38 -11.28 8.40 17.74
CA LEU A 38 -12.33 9.35 17.37
C LEU A 38 -11.88 10.34 16.27
N GLY A 39 -10.60 10.75 16.28
CA GLY A 39 -10.07 11.67 15.27
C GLY A 39 -10.17 11.12 13.84
N ILE A 40 -9.79 9.84 13.63
CA ILE A 40 -9.92 9.18 12.32
C ILE A 40 -11.39 9.00 11.94
N LEU A 41 -12.22 8.56 12.88
CA LEU A 41 -13.66 8.38 12.65
C LEU A 41 -14.33 9.70 12.24
N MET A 42 -14.00 10.81 12.89
CA MET A 42 -14.52 12.13 12.57
C MET A 42 -13.97 12.65 11.25
N ASN A 43 -12.68 12.47 10.96
CA ASN A 43 -12.08 12.86 9.68
C ASN A 43 -12.77 12.15 8.50
N VAL A 44 -12.90 10.83 8.56
CA VAL A 44 -13.56 10.03 7.52
C VAL A 44 -15.07 10.32 7.47
N GLY A 45 -15.71 10.47 8.63
CA GLY A 45 -17.14 10.74 8.74
C GLY A 45 -17.54 12.10 8.18
N ALA A 46 -16.77 13.15 8.49
CA ALA A 46 -16.97 14.50 7.95
C ALA A 46 -16.87 14.50 6.42
N GLU A 47 -15.90 13.78 5.85
CA GLU A 47 -15.76 13.68 4.39
C GLU A 47 -16.92 12.93 3.73
N LYS A 48 -17.48 11.91 4.39
CA LYS A 48 -18.66 11.22 3.85
C LYS A 48 -19.91 12.10 3.85
N LEU A 49 -20.05 12.99 4.83
CA LEU A 49 -21.23 13.85 5.00
C LEU A 49 -21.15 15.16 4.21
N CYS A 50 -19.98 15.79 4.16
CA CYS A 50 -19.77 17.12 3.61
C CYS A 50 -18.82 17.13 2.40
N GLY A 51 -18.14 16.02 2.12
CA GLY A 51 -17.15 15.91 1.07
C GLY A 51 -17.75 15.84 -0.34
N ARG A 52 -16.86 16.00 -1.33
CA ARG A 52 -17.24 15.95 -2.74
C ARG A 52 -17.30 14.49 -3.18
N ARG A 53 -18.21 14.18 -4.12
CA ARG A 53 -18.25 12.82 -4.70
C ARG A 53 -16.90 12.46 -5.32
N THR A 54 -16.29 11.39 -4.80
CA THR A 54 -15.05 10.83 -5.33
C THR A 54 -15.26 10.40 -6.78
N ARG A 55 -14.33 10.79 -7.66
CA ARG A 55 -14.28 10.30 -9.04
C ARG A 55 -13.18 9.26 -9.16
N MET A 56 -13.53 8.09 -9.69
CA MET A 56 -12.55 7.09 -10.08
C MET A 56 -11.92 7.51 -11.40
N LYS A 57 -10.58 7.45 -11.47
CA LYS A 57 -9.81 7.74 -12.67
C LYS A 57 -8.77 6.65 -12.87
N TRP A 58 -8.50 6.36 -14.13
CA TRP A 58 -7.50 5.39 -14.54
C TRP A 58 -6.35 6.13 -15.21
N TYR A 59 -5.14 5.70 -14.93
CA TYR A 59 -3.93 6.31 -15.45
C TYR A 59 -3.02 5.23 -16.01
N LYS A 60 -2.43 5.51 -17.17
CA LYS A 60 -1.33 4.70 -17.71
C LYS A 60 -0.02 5.25 -17.19
N VAL A 61 0.82 4.38 -16.66
CA VAL A 61 2.15 4.75 -16.19
C VAL A 61 3.10 4.79 -17.39
N ASP A 62 3.81 5.90 -17.52
CA ASP A 62 4.84 6.09 -18.54
C ASP A 62 6.15 5.42 -18.09
N PRO A 63 6.63 4.37 -18.78
CA PRO A 63 7.81 3.62 -18.37
C PRO A 63 9.09 4.47 -18.42
N GLU A 64 9.18 5.43 -19.33
CA GLU A 64 10.35 6.30 -19.48
C GLU A 64 10.47 7.24 -18.27
N ARG A 65 9.33 7.78 -17.81
CA ARG A 65 9.28 8.58 -16.58
C ARG A 65 9.64 7.77 -15.34
N ILE A 66 9.22 6.51 -15.26
CA ILE A 66 9.62 5.63 -14.16
C ILE A 66 11.13 5.37 -14.19
N ARG A 67 11.72 5.11 -15.36
CA ARG A 67 13.16 4.89 -15.49
C ARG A 67 13.94 6.12 -15.06
N ALA A 68 13.54 7.31 -15.52
CA ALA A 68 14.15 8.58 -15.12
C ALA A 68 14.02 8.84 -13.60
N ALA A 69 12.86 8.53 -13.01
CA ALA A 69 12.63 8.70 -11.58
C ALA A 69 13.48 7.72 -10.73
N LYS A 70 13.67 6.48 -11.20
CA LYS A 70 14.59 5.52 -10.57
C LYS A 70 16.03 6.05 -10.59
N GLN A 71 16.49 6.50 -11.75
CA GLN A 71 17.85 7.07 -11.88
C GLN A 71 18.05 8.26 -10.95
N LYS A 72 17.09 9.21 -10.94
CA LYS A 72 17.15 10.38 -10.05
C LYS A 72 17.22 10.01 -8.56
N ALA A 73 16.56 8.93 -8.14
CA ALA A 73 16.65 8.47 -6.76
C ALA A 73 18.03 7.88 -6.44
N VAL A 74 18.62 7.16 -7.40
CA VAL A 74 19.99 6.62 -7.30
C VAL A 74 21.03 7.74 -7.24
N ASP A 75 20.91 8.73 -8.13
CA ASP A 75 21.77 9.93 -8.12
C ASP A 75 21.64 10.72 -6.81
N GLY A 76 20.49 10.61 -6.14
CA GLY A 76 20.22 11.18 -4.82
C GLY A 76 20.71 10.32 -3.64
N GLY A 77 21.43 9.23 -3.89
CA GLY A 77 22.06 8.39 -2.87
C GLY A 77 21.24 7.17 -2.41
N ALA A 78 20.15 6.82 -3.09
CA ALA A 78 19.47 5.54 -2.84
C ALA A 78 20.17 4.41 -3.59
N GLU A 79 20.36 3.25 -2.96
CA GLU A 79 20.90 2.07 -3.68
C GLU A 79 19.91 1.56 -4.75
N PHE A 80 18.62 1.56 -4.39
CA PHE A 80 17.54 1.10 -5.23
C PHE A 80 16.26 1.86 -4.88
N VAL A 81 15.31 1.98 -5.82
CA VAL A 81 13.91 2.27 -5.52
C VAL A 81 13.02 1.48 -6.46
N SER A 82 11.92 0.95 -5.94
CA SER A 82 10.94 0.24 -6.77
C SER A 82 10.01 1.20 -7.49
N THR A 83 9.33 0.68 -8.51
CA THR A 83 8.23 1.41 -9.16
C THR A 83 7.12 1.76 -8.15
N ASN A 84 6.88 0.92 -7.14
CA ASN A 84 5.88 1.18 -6.10
C ASN A 84 6.26 2.37 -5.23
N ASP A 85 7.53 2.46 -4.82
CA ASP A 85 8.03 3.58 -4.01
C ASP A 85 7.83 4.90 -4.76
N ILE A 86 8.12 4.90 -6.07
CA ILE A 86 7.93 6.06 -6.94
C ILE A 86 6.44 6.43 -7.07
N LEU A 87 5.59 5.45 -7.39
CA LEU A 87 4.16 5.70 -7.60
C LEU A 87 3.46 6.12 -6.31
N ALA A 88 3.82 5.55 -5.16
CA ALA A 88 3.22 5.89 -3.88
C ALA A 88 3.61 7.32 -3.44
N ALA A 89 4.90 7.68 -3.55
CA ALA A 89 5.36 9.06 -3.29
C ALA A 89 4.81 10.07 -4.31
N PHE A 90 4.69 9.68 -5.58
CA PHE A 90 4.01 10.51 -6.58
C PHE A 90 2.54 10.71 -6.23
N TRP A 91 1.83 9.65 -5.84
CA TRP A 91 0.41 9.71 -5.53
C TRP A 91 0.14 10.58 -4.32
N SER A 92 0.91 10.44 -3.25
CA SER A 92 0.80 11.29 -2.07
C SER A 92 0.81 12.78 -2.44
N ARG A 93 1.80 13.20 -3.23
CA ARG A 93 1.94 14.58 -3.74
C ARG A 93 0.86 14.99 -4.73
N ALA A 94 0.55 14.16 -5.74
CA ALA A 94 -0.47 14.44 -6.75
C ALA A 94 -1.87 14.57 -6.12
N SER A 95 -2.05 13.90 -4.98
CA SER A 95 -3.25 13.96 -4.20
C SER A 95 -3.25 15.23 -3.31
N ASN A 96 -2.10 15.79 -2.90
CA ASN A 96 -1.97 16.76 -1.80
C ASN A 96 -2.31 16.12 -0.45
N ALA A 97 -2.00 14.84 -0.27
CA ALA A 97 -2.07 14.18 1.02
C ALA A 97 -0.94 14.68 1.92
N ASN A 98 -1.19 14.71 3.23
CA ASN A 98 -0.14 14.95 4.22
C ASN A 98 0.26 13.68 5.00
N ALA A 99 -0.34 12.55 4.66
CA ALA A 99 -0.02 11.24 5.15
C ALA A 99 -0.18 10.21 4.03
N LEU A 100 0.81 9.35 3.85
CA LEU A 100 0.72 8.21 2.94
C LEU A 100 0.56 6.93 3.75
N SER A 101 -0.39 6.11 3.33
CA SER A 101 -0.57 4.73 3.79
C SER A 101 -0.46 3.79 2.60
N MET A 102 0.32 2.72 2.72
CA MET A 102 0.48 1.74 1.64
C MET A 102 0.19 0.35 2.17
N ALA A 103 -0.81 -0.32 1.62
CA ALA A 103 -1.11 -1.70 1.94
C ALA A 103 0.01 -2.62 1.42
N MET A 104 0.53 -3.45 2.32
CA MET A 104 1.68 -4.30 2.08
C MET A 104 1.40 -5.73 2.49
N ASN A 105 1.84 -6.69 1.68
CA ASN A 105 1.85 -8.10 2.05
C ASN A 105 2.86 -8.34 3.17
N LEU A 106 2.43 -8.96 4.27
CA LEU A 106 3.28 -9.28 5.41
C LEU A 106 3.74 -10.74 5.45
N ARG A 107 3.36 -11.56 4.47
CA ARG A 107 3.93 -12.89 4.30
C ARG A 107 5.44 -12.79 4.07
N GLY A 108 6.19 -13.57 4.85
CA GLY A 108 7.66 -13.51 4.91
C GLY A 108 8.23 -12.26 5.57
N ARG A 109 7.39 -11.37 6.14
CA ARG A 109 7.81 -10.09 6.75
C ARG A 109 7.37 -9.92 8.20
N ALA A 110 6.49 -10.78 8.70
CA ALA A 110 6.03 -10.80 10.08
C ALA A 110 6.18 -12.22 10.64
N ASP A 111 6.54 -12.34 11.91
CA ASP A 111 6.78 -13.63 12.57
C ASP A 111 5.57 -14.58 12.43
N GLY A 112 5.83 -15.78 11.90
CA GLY A 112 4.81 -16.82 11.72
C GLY A 112 3.83 -16.57 10.57
N VAL A 113 4.02 -15.51 9.78
CA VAL A 113 3.19 -15.20 8.60
C VAL A 113 3.90 -15.68 7.34
N VAL A 114 3.52 -16.85 6.86
CA VAL A 114 4.14 -17.53 5.70
C VAL A 114 3.22 -17.54 4.48
N ASP A 115 3.76 -17.90 3.31
CA ASP A 115 3.08 -17.71 2.03
C ASP A 115 1.84 -18.58 1.80
N ASP A 116 1.77 -19.75 2.44
CA ASP A 116 0.68 -20.71 2.27
C ASP A 116 -0.55 -20.42 3.14
N LEU A 117 -0.56 -19.35 3.92
CA LEU A 117 -1.71 -19.02 4.77
C LEU A 117 -2.85 -18.41 3.96
N ALA A 118 -4.07 -18.93 4.15
CA ALA A 118 -5.27 -18.32 3.59
C ALA A 118 -5.71 -17.10 4.40
N GLY A 119 -6.08 -16.02 3.70
CA GLY A 119 -6.61 -14.80 4.31
C GLY A 119 -5.83 -13.53 3.99
N MET A 120 -6.24 -12.43 4.63
CA MET A 120 -5.66 -11.09 4.45
C MET A 120 -4.51 -10.88 5.44
N TYR A 121 -3.29 -11.19 4.99
CA TYR A 121 -2.07 -10.91 5.74
C TYR A 121 -1.41 -9.63 5.23
N SER A 122 -2.16 -8.54 5.31
CA SER A 122 -1.68 -7.22 4.94
C SER A 122 -1.95 -6.22 6.06
N LYS A 123 -1.04 -5.25 6.19
CA LYS A 123 -1.24 -4.05 6.98
C LYS A 123 -0.68 -2.87 6.20
N ASN A 124 -1.04 -1.67 6.67
CA ASN A 124 -0.66 -0.44 6.02
C ASN A 124 0.30 0.32 6.93
N PRO A 125 1.63 0.29 6.71
CA PRO A 125 2.53 1.31 7.26
C PRO A 125 2.05 2.72 6.90
N PHE A 126 2.47 3.71 7.70
CA PHE A 126 2.19 5.13 7.47
C PHE A 126 3.50 5.93 7.37
N TRP A 127 3.50 6.93 6.51
CA TRP A 127 4.56 7.92 6.38
C TRP A 127 3.95 9.32 6.46
N ALA A 128 4.56 10.19 7.26
CA ALA A 128 4.29 11.63 7.15
C ALA A 128 4.73 12.12 5.79
N ASP A 129 3.92 12.98 5.18
CA ASP A 129 4.28 13.66 3.95
C ASP A 129 3.91 15.13 4.07
N ASP A 130 4.86 15.99 4.41
CA ASP A 130 4.65 17.45 4.34
C ASP A 130 4.75 17.98 2.90
N GLY A 131 4.68 17.10 1.90
CA GLY A 131 4.97 17.35 0.48
C GLY A 131 6.39 16.96 0.08
N SER A 132 7.23 16.57 1.04
CA SER A 132 8.63 16.20 0.80
C SER A 132 8.90 14.70 0.67
N LEU A 133 7.90 13.82 0.87
CA LEU A 133 8.14 12.37 0.89
C LEU A 133 8.74 11.89 -0.44
N LYS A 134 9.95 11.32 -0.38
CA LYS A 134 10.67 10.83 -1.55
C LYS A 134 10.52 9.30 -1.66
N PRO A 135 10.65 8.75 -2.88
CA PRO A 135 10.67 7.29 -3.07
C PRO A 135 11.76 6.59 -2.23
N ALA A 136 12.91 7.25 -2.05
CA ALA A 136 14.01 6.75 -1.24
C ALA A 136 13.66 6.63 0.25
N ASP A 137 12.80 7.51 0.78
CA ASP A 137 12.41 7.48 2.20
C ASP A 137 11.50 6.28 2.48
N ILE A 138 10.57 5.99 1.57
CA ILE A 138 9.71 4.80 1.62
C ILE A 138 10.59 3.55 1.57
N ARG A 139 11.50 3.48 0.59
CA ARG A 139 12.42 2.35 0.42
C ARG A 139 13.26 2.10 1.68
N ARG A 140 13.93 3.14 2.18
CA ARG A 140 14.76 3.06 3.39
C ARG A 140 13.96 2.59 4.60
N SER A 141 12.73 3.09 4.75
CA SER A 141 11.83 2.66 5.83
C SER A 141 11.43 1.18 5.73
N LEU A 142 11.30 0.64 4.50
CA LEU A 142 11.02 -0.78 4.30
C LEU A 142 12.26 -1.66 4.52
N GLU A 143 13.44 -1.19 4.13
CA GLU A 143 14.71 -1.90 4.30
C GLU A 143 15.21 -1.90 5.75
N ALA A 144 14.87 -0.89 6.54
CA ALA A 144 15.13 -0.85 7.98
C ALA A 144 14.46 -2.01 8.74
N GLY A 145 13.47 -2.68 8.12
CA GLY A 145 12.74 -3.78 8.71
C GLY A 145 11.55 -3.32 9.57
N ALA A 146 11.00 -4.25 10.33
CA ALA A 146 9.90 -3.95 11.25
C ALA A 146 10.38 -3.09 12.43
N PRO A 147 9.59 -2.11 12.90
CA PRO A 147 8.29 -1.71 12.36
C PRO A 147 8.41 -0.88 11.07
N PHE A 148 7.61 -1.23 10.07
CA PHE A 148 7.57 -0.52 8.80
C PHE A 148 6.79 0.79 8.92
N GLY A 149 7.26 1.82 8.21
CA GLY A 149 6.70 3.17 8.24
C GLY A 149 7.55 4.12 9.08
N CYS A 150 7.27 5.41 8.95
CA CYS A 150 7.95 6.46 9.72
C CYS A 150 6.96 7.59 9.94
N MET A 151 6.21 7.51 11.04
CA MET A 151 5.39 8.62 11.47
C MET A 151 5.19 8.57 12.99
N PRO A 152 5.44 9.67 13.71
CA PRO A 152 4.91 9.81 15.07
C PRO A 152 3.38 9.77 15.02
N VAL A 153 2.74 9.26 16.06
CA VAL A 153 1.27 9.20 16.12
C VAL A 153 0.71 10.63 16.13
N PRO A 154 -0.11 11.04 15.13
CA PRO A 154 -0.65 12.39 15.09
C PRO A 154 -1.59 12.68 16.27
N GLY A 155 -1.59 13.94 16.72
CA GLY A 155 -2.55 14.43 17.71
C GLY A 155 -3.99 14.42 17.19
N PHE A 156 -4.97 14.63 18.08
CA PHE A 156 -6.39 14.62 17.71
C PHE A 156 -6.74 15.64 16.62
N PHE A 157 -6.32 16.89 16.78
CA PHE A 157 -6.60 17.95 15.79
C PHE A 157 -5.81 17.77 14.50
N GLU A 158 -4.56 17.31 14.58
CA GLU A 158 -3.78 16.97 13.39
C GLU A 158 -4.48 15.89 12.57
N THR A 159 -4.99 14.86 13.25
CA THR A 159 -5.76 13.77 12.65
C THR A 159 -7.05 14.27 11.99
N LEU A 160 -7.76 15.19 12.65
CA LEU A 160 -9.03 15.72 12.17
C LEU A 160 -8.87 16.46 10.82
N PHE A 161 -7.74 17.15 10.62
CA PHE A 161 -7.42 17.89 9.40
C PHE A 161 -6.47 17.15 8.45
N MET A 162 -6.18 15.88 8.73
CA MET A 162 -5.26 15.08 7.94
C MET A 162 -5.90 14.71 6.59
N ARG A 163 -5.08 14.67 5.54
CA ARG A 163 -5.42 14.21 4.20
C ARG A 163 -4.62 12.94 3.92
N ILE A 164 -5.28 11.80 3.94
CA ILE A 164 -4.62 10.49 3.85
C ILE A 164 -4.68 9.96 2.42
N ALA A 165 -3.52 9.74 1.80
CA ALA A 165 -3.43 8.92 0.59
C ALA A 165 -3.31 7.45 0.98
N LEU A 166 -4.20 6.60 0.47
CA LEU A 166 -4.08 5.15 0.58
C LEU A 166 -3.68 4.56 -0.78
N THR A 167 -2.66 3.72 -0.79
CA THR A 167 -2.23 2.98 -1.97
C THR A 167 -2.26 1.49 -1.70
N THR A 168 -2.68 0.69 -2.68
CA THR A 168 -2.58 -0.77 -2.65
C THR A 168 -1.85 -1.21 -3.90
N ASN A 169 -1.02 -2.26 -3.80
CA ASN A 169 -0.36 -2.84 -4.96
C ASN A 169 -0.89 -4.25 -5.22
N TRP A 170 -1.29 -4.49 -6.47
CA TRP A 170 -1.69 -5.80 -6.97
C TRP A 170 -0.73 -6.35 -8.04
N SER A 171 0.20 -5.53 -8.53
CA SER A 171 1.06 -5.86 -9.67
C SER A 171 2.03 -7.00 -9.40
N SER A 172 2.46 -7.18 -8.15
CA SER A 172 3.35 -8.30 -7.78
C SER A 172 2.60 -9.62 -7.62
N PHE A 173 1.27 -9.60 -7.57
CA PHE A 173 0.46 -10.80 -7.46
C PHE A 173 0.03 -11.33 -8.81
N PHE A 174 0.11 -10.53 -9.88
CA PHE A 174 -0.46 -10.90 -11.16
C PHE A 174 0.33 -12.02 -11.84
N GLU A 175 -0.39 -13.09 -12.14
CA GLU A 175 0.03 -14.16 -13.03
C GLU A 175 -1.06 -14.35 -14.09
N GLU A 176 -0.64 -14.59 -15.33
CA GLU A 176 -1.56 -14.82 -16.44
C GLU A 176 -2.37 -16.10 -16.20
N LEU A 177 -3.71 -16.00 -16.11
CA LEU A 177 -4.61 -17.15 -15.94
C LEU A 177 -4.70 -17.92 -17.26
N ARG A 178 -4.15 -19.14 -17.31
CA ARG A 178 -4.26 -20.04 -18.46
C ARG A 178 -5.18 -21.19 -18.09
N ILE A 179 -6.24 -21.43 -18.86
CA ILE A 179 -7.14 -22.57 -18.63
C ILE A 179 -7.04 -23.47 -19.86
N ASP A 180 -6.78 -24.77 -19.66
CA ASP A 180 -6.63 -25.71 -20.77
C ASP A 180 -7.88 -25.73 -21.66
N GLY A 181 -7.65 -25.73 -22.98
CA GLY A 181 -8.71 -25.69 -23.98
C GLY A 181 -9.47 -24.35 -24.06
N CYS A 182 -9.05 -23.33 -23.29
CA CYS A 182 -9.64 -22.00 -23.34
C CYS A 182 -8.64 -21.00 -23.94
N GLU A 183 -9.09 -20.21 -24.91
CA GLU A 183 -8.32 -19.09 -25.45
C GLU A 183 -8.67 -17.80 -24.73
N GLN A 184 -7.65 -17.05 -24.31
CA GLN A 184 -7.84 -15.74 -23.73
C GLN A 184 -8.10 -14.70 -24.84
N VAL A 185 -9.38 -14.44 -25.12
CA VAL A 185 -9.82 -13.57 -26.23
C VAL A 185 -9.52 -12.08 -26.00
N ARG A 186 -9.19 -11.67 -24.76
CA ARG A 186 -8.73 -10.31 -24.44
C ARG A 186 -7.53 -10.38 -23.50
N PRO A 187 -6.44 -9.65 -23.77
CA PRO A 187 -5.37 -9.49 -22.79
C PRO A 187 -5.99 -9.02 -21.49
N ALA A 188 -5.71 -9.72 -20.39
CA ALA A 188 -6.07 -9.27 -19.07
C ALA A 188 -5.22 -8.02 -18.84
N THR A 189 -5.78 -6.84 -19.08
CA THR A 189 -5.17 -5.62 -18.58
C THR A 189 -5.16 -5.74 -17.07
N HIS A 190 -3.98 -6.00 -16.51
CA HIS A 190 -3.80 -5.90 -15.08
C HIS A 190 -3.89 -4.42 -14.72
N GLU A 191 -5.04 -4.02 -14.17
CA GLU A 191 -5.39 -2.63 -13.88
C GLU A 191 -5.26 -2.37 -12.38
N PRO A 192 -4.06 -1.99 -11.88
CA PRO A 192 -3.92 -1.59 -10.49
C PRO A 192 -4.76 -0.32 -10.24
N THR A 193 -5.82 -0.46 -9.44
CA THR A 193 -6.70 0.66 -9.09
C THR A 193 -6.05 1.53 -8.03
N LEU A 194 -5.73 2.78 -8.37
CA LEU A 194 -5.38 3.81 -7.41
C LEU A 194 -6.65 4.55 -6.98
N ILE A 195 -7.08 4.33 -5.75
CA ILE A 195 -8.24 5.02 -5.18
C ILE A 195 -7.74 6.27 -4.45
N LYS A 196 -8.18 7.43 -4.90
CA LYS A 196 -7.99 8.69 -4.20
C LYS A 196 -9.03 8.75 -3.08
N ALA A 197 -8.66 8.38 -1.86
CA ALA A 197 -9.43 8.75 -0.68
C ALA A 197 -9.08 10.19 -0.33
N GLN A 198 -9.69 11.18 -0.98
CA GLN A 198 -9.42 12.57 -0.63
C GLN A 198 -10.64 13.47 -0.65
N ALA A 199 -10.69 14.23 0.44
CA ALA A 199 -11.26 15.56 0.57
C ALA A 199 -10.33 16.61 -0.05
N LEU A 200 -10.88 17.49 -0.88
CA LEU A 200 -10.31 18.81 -1.20
C LEU A 200 -10.98 19.85 -0.33
#